data_AF-A0A2N8U1K9-F1
#
_entry.id   AF-A0A2N8U1K9-F1
#
_cell.length_a   1.000
_cell.length_b   1.000
_cell.length_c   1.000
_cell.angle_alpha   90.00
_cell.angle_beta   90.00
_cell.angle_gamma   90.00
#
_symmetry.space_group_name_H-M   'P 1'
#
loop_
_entity.id
_entity.type
_entity.pdbx_description
1 polymer ?
#
loop_
_entity_poly.entity_id
_entity_poly.type
_entity_poly.pdbx_seq_one_letter_code
_entity_poly.pdbx_strand_id
1 'polypeptide(L)'
;MNKTLSSSEAKIALISLIVFLVICSIIAIVIVFFLVRNNKIKKIKKQADSVYKFLSSKTTNGSVTISRFKSVAQSQGDYKKHLSELVSLNDEMKKIYKPLFAVCNQIKANAKKRFSDLKLEFDRLNDLYAEYKKLWDKFNQKSEKFNIHWGIVDSISSKLSSILLELEKYIYKNKSNLTHTYNLLAEELDELQKNNFAFEDKKINVEITNVSAEINEYEKRVYSFCKKVDVMVKLEKAIFEFIPKILESQSFDYKFENSLAELKNNLKKLQNNFTTSPYQELLRETKAIYFKYFTLLKHNKLDSEFKSFIKNKFSLLKEEIEKINNYIDTFISKTKEESFYKNTIKQDYLSTIVFWENLVKDFEVLKNKVDNDKEIELLELQTFLEEYSELLKSLNKVISKYDYLSIKSIYDKIYLDINNQWCHRLLNLRDILEKLFENNELFRKLILLNKEINKNFSEKQYIDLSSELWTKWTILLCTVYKKVYTQYVYKSMIDALMEKMAQLSSINGSEIEEYMLYIDSNIVSFKFKEAFELLAAAIKGK
;
A
#
# COMPACT_ATOMS: atom_id res chain seq x y z
N MET A 1 111.97 -13.56 -43.15
CA MET A 1 110.81 -14.34 -42.65
C MET A 1 110.98 -14.59 -41.18
N ASN A 2 109.89 -14.42 -40.42
CA ASN A 2 109.65 -14.88 -39.04
C ASN A 2 110.87 -15.46 -38.29
N LYS A 3 111.45 -14.65 -37.40
CA LYS A 3 112.32 -15.18 -36.35
C LYS A 3 111.44 -15.95 -35.37
N THR A 4 111.34 -17.25 -35.56
CA THR A 4 111.02 -18.16 -34.46
C THR A 4 112.12 -18.00 -33.43
N LEU A 5 111.77 -17.47 -32.26
CA LEU A 5 112.68 -17.33 -31.13
C LEU A 5 113.32 -18.69 -30.84
N SER A 6 114.64 -18.71 -30.66
CA SER A 6 115.35 -19.91 -30.23
C SER A 6 114.84 -20.37 -28.87
N SER A 7 115.01 -21.66 -28.53
CA SER A 7 114.52 -22.25 -27.26
C SER A 7 114.92 -21.43 -26.02
N SER A 8 116.12 -20.82 -26.01
CA SER A 8 116.55 -19.96 -24.91
C SER A 8 115.81 -18.63 -24.88
N GLU A 9 115.60 -17.97 -26.02
CA GLU A 9 114.89 -16.69 -26.08
C GLU A 9 113.41 -16.85 -25.75
N ALA A 10 112.77 -17.95 -26.17
CA ALA A 10 111.40 -18.28 -25.80
C ALA A 10 111.25 -18.57 -24.29
N LYS A 11 112.23 -19.26 -23.67
CA LYS A 11 112.27 -19.46 -22.21
C LYS A 11 112.47 -18.15 -21.46
N ILE A 12 113.36 -17.27 -21.94
CA ILE A 12 113.56 -15.93 -21.35
C ILE A 12 112.27 -15.12 -21.45
N ALA A 13 111.62 -15.08 -22.62
CA ALA A 13 110.35 -14.39 -22.80
C ALA A 13 109.24 -14.93 -21.88
N LEU A 14 109.16 -16.26 -21.69
CA LEU A 14 108.20 -16.88 -20.78
C LEU A 14 108.48 -16.52 -19.32
N ILE A 15 109.76 -16.55 -18.89
CA ILE A 15 110.16 -16.14 -17.53
C ILE A 15 109.86 -14.65 -17.31
N SER A 16 110.18 -13.79 -18.28
CA SER A 16 109.85 -12.36 -18.22
C SER A 16 108.34 -12.12 -18.14
N LEU A 17 107.52 -12.88 -18.87
CA LEU A 17 106.06 -12.81 -18.81
C LEU A 17 105.53 -13.25 -17.43
N ILE A 18 106.06 -14.34 -16.87
CA ILE A 18 105.68 -14.82 -15.53
C ILE A 18 106.05 -13.78 -14.47
N VAL A 19 107.27 -13.24 -14.52
CA VAL A 19 107.71 -12.18 -13.60
C VAL A 19 106.82 -10.94 -13.73
N PHE A 20 106.49 -10.53 -14.96
CA PHE A 20 105.56 -9.43 -15.21
C PHE A 20 104.16 -9.70 -14.62
N LEU A 21 103.61 -10.90 -14.81
CA LEU A 21 102.31 -11.30 -14.25
C LEU A 21 102.32 -11.35 -12.71
N VAL A 22 103.42 -11.78 -12.10
CA VAL A 22 103.59 -11.75 -10.64
C VAL A 22 103.64 -10.30 -10.13
N ILE A 23 104.38 -9.42 -10.79
CA ILE A 23 104.41 -7.99 -10.47
C ILE A 23 103.02 -7.37 -10.61
N CYS A 24 102.31 -7.64 -11.72
CA CYS A 24 100.94 -7.18 -11.92
C CYS A 24 99.98 -7.71 -10.84
N SER A 25 100.11 -8.97 -10.42
CA SER A 25 99.28 -9.55 -9.35
C SER A 25 99.55 -8.91 -7.99
N ILE A 26 100.82 -8.64 -7.66
CA ILE A 26 101.19 -7.92 -6.43
C ILE A 26 100.62 -6.49 -6.45
N ILE A 27 100.74 -5.79 -7.58
CA ILE A 27 100.16 -4.44 -7.75
C ILE A 27 98.63 -4.50 -7.59
N ALA A 28 97.96 -5.48 -8.19
CA ALA A 28 96.51 -5.65 -8.08
C ALA A 28 96.06 -5.90 -6.63
N ILE A 29 96.76 -6.76 -5.88
CA ILE A 29 96.49 -7.02 -4.46
C ILE A 29 96.63 -5.73 -3.64
N VAL A 30 97.69 -4.94 -3.89
CA VAL A 30 97.92 -3.66 -3.22
C VAL A 30 96.78 -2.67 -3.54
N ILE A 31 96.36 -2.55 -4.80
CA ILE A 31 95.25 -1.69 -5.21
C ILE A 31 93.94 -2.10 -4.52
N VAL A 32 93.61 -3.41 -4.53
CA VAL A 32 92.40 -3.93 -3.87
C VAL A 32 92.42 -3.64 -2.37
N PHE A 33 93.57 -3.82 -1.71
CA PHE A 33 93.73 -3.49 -0.29
C PHE A 33 93.49 -1.99 -0.01
N PHE A 34 94.04 -1.11 -0.84
CA PHE A 34 93.81 0.34 -0.73
C PHE A 34 92.34 0.71 -0.98
N LEU A 35 91.67 0.07 -1.96
CA LEU A 35 90.25 0.28 -2.24
C LEU A 35 89.34 -0.15 -1.07
N VAL A 36 89.56 -1.35 -0.51
CA VAL A 36 88.80 -1.85 0.65
C VAL A 36 89.00 -0.94 1.86
N ARG A 37 90.24 -0.53 2.13
CA ARG A 37 90.56 0.42 3.20
C ARG A 37 89.83 1.76 2.99
N ASN A 38 89.89 2.31 1.79
CA ASN A 38 89.26 3.59 1.47
C ASN A 38 87.73 3.54 1.62
N ASN A 39 87.10 2.44 1.18
CA ASN A 39 85.66 2.22 1.36
C ASN A 39 85.25 2.13 2.84
N LYS A 40 86.02 1.43 3.67
CA LYS A 40 85.75 1.36 5.12
C LYS A 40 85.87 2.74 5.79
N ILE A 41 86.90 3.53 5.44
CA ILE A 41 87.08 4.90 5.94
C ILE A 41 85.94 5.81 5.48
N LYS A 42 85.53 5.72 4.22
CA LYS A 42 84.41 6.49 3.66
C LYS A 42 83.09 6.18 4.39
N LYS A 43 82.84 4.92 4.75
CA LYS A 43 81.67 4.50 5.55
C LYS A 43 81.67 5.15 6.94
N ILE A 44 82.80 5.09 7.65
CA ILE A 44 82.97 5.71 8.98
C ILE A 44 82.69 7.23 8.91
N LYS A 45 83.27 7.92 7.93
CA LYS A 45 83.05 9.36 7.74
C LYS A 45 81.58 9.71 7.45
N LYS A 46 80.94 8.95 6.55
CA LYS A 46 79.51 9.13 6.23
C LYS A 46 78.62 8.96 7.47
N GLN A 47 78.96 8.02 8.35
CA GLN A 47 78.23 7.80 9.59
C GLN A 47 78.45 8.93 10.60
N ALA A 48 79.69 9.40 10.80
CA ALA A 48 79.96 10.57 11.63
C ALA A 48 79.26 11.84 11.11
N ASP A 49 79.16 12.01 9.78
CA ASP A 49 78.38 13.09 9.17
C ASP A 49 76.88 12.98 9.47
N SER A 50 76.32 11.77 9.41
CA SER A 50 74.91 11.51 9.76
C SER A 50 74.63 11.83 11.23
N VAL A 51 75.49 11.35 12.13
CA VAL A 51 75.39 11.62 13.58
C VAL A 51 75.50 13.12 13.85
N TYR A 52 76.44 13.80 13.21
CA TYR A 52 76.59 15.25 13.33
C TYR A 52 75.32 16.01 12.90
N LYS A 53 74.75 15.66 11.75
CA LYS A 53 73.49 16.25 11.27
C LYS A 53 72.35 16.01 12.26
N PHE A 54 72.23 14.80 12.78
CA PHE A 54 71.24 14.46 13.80
C PHE A 54 71.39 15.35 15.04
N LEU A 55 72.60 15.46 15.61
CA LEU A 55 72.89 16.28 16.78
C LEU A 55 72.52 17.75 16.57
N SER A 56 72.92 18.33 15.43
CA SER A 56 72.64 19.73 15.10
C SER A 56 71.13 20.03 14.97
N SER A 57 70.34 19.07 14.49
CA SER A 57 68.90 19.24 14.31
C SER A 57 68.09 19.14 15.60
N LYS A 58 68.62 18.48 16.65
CA LYS A 58 67.84 18.11 17.85
C LYS A 58 68.19 18.95 19.09
N THR A 59 69.38 19.54 19.16
CA THR A 59 69.80 20.37 20.31
C THR A 59 68.92 21.61 20.49
N THR A 60 68.51 22.25 19.39
CA THR A 60 67.62 23.42 19.43
C THR A 60 66.19 23.04 19.82
N ASN A 61 65.72 21.85 19.44
CA ASN A 61 64.37 21.40 19.78
C ASN A 61 64.22 21.08 21.28
N GLY A 62 65.23 20.46 21.90
CA GLY A 62 65.19 20.14 23.33
C GLY A 62 65.07 21.37 24.24
N SER A 63 65.82 22.43 23.95
CA SER A 63 65.76 23.68 24.71
C SER A 63 64.44 24.43 24.52
N VAL A 64 63.92 24.48 23.30
CA VAL A 64 62.62 25.12 23.00
C VAL A 64 61.48 24.38 23.70
N THR A 65 61.47 23.05 23.67
CA THR A 65 60.50 22.23 24.40
C THR A 65 60.58 22.51 25.89
N ILE A 66 61.76 22.53 26.50
CA ILE A 66 61.91 22.84 27.94
C ILE A 66 61.40 24.24 28.27
N SER A 67 61.68 25.25 27.44
CA SER A 67 61.17 26.61 27.66
C SER A 67 59.65 26.67 27.65
N ARG A 68 58.98 25.92 26.75
CA ARG A 68 57.51 25.80 26.73
C ARG A 68 56.96 25.12 27.98
N PHE A 69 57.58 24.02 28.42
CA PHE A 69 57.17 23.38 29.68
C PHE A 69 57.43 24.27 30.89
N LYS A 70 58.48 25.11 30.85
CA LYS A 70 58.81 26.05 31.92
C LYS A 70 57.79 27.17 32.08
N SER A 71 57.23 27.70 30.98
CA SER A 71 56.14 28.69 31.06
C SER A 71 54.86 28.08 31.64
N VAL A 72 54.56 26.82 31.31
CA VAL A 72 53.33 26.13 31.79
C VAL A 72 53.46 25.63 33.24
N ALA A 73 54.63 25.17 33.67
CA ALA A 73 54.85 24.72 35.04
C ALA A 73 54.78 25.86 36.09
N GLN A 74 54.75 27.13 35.65
CA GLN A 74 54.51 28.27 36.52
C GLN A 74 53.05 28.32 36.98
N SER A 75 52.10 27.95 36.13
CA SER A 75 50.66 27.94 36.42
C SER A 75 50.14 26.58 36.91
N GLN A 76 50.84 25.47 36.62
CA GLN A 76 50.36 24.12 36.94
C GLN A 76 51.36 23.30 37.78
N GLY A 77 50.99 23.00 39.03
CA GLY A 77 51.86 22.31 40.00
C GLY A 77 52.34 20.93 39.54
N ASP A 78 51.47 20.15 38.90
CA ASP A 78 51.77 18.78 38.45
C ASP A 78 52.79 18.74 37.31
N TYR A 79 52.89 19.82 36.53
CA TYR A 79 53.86 19.97 35.44
C TYR A 79 55.29 20.19 35.93
N LYS A 80 55.49 20.59 37.20
CA LYS A 80 56.84 20.78 37.77
C LYS A 80 57.64 19.48 37.79
N LYS A 81 56.99 18.35 38.08
CA LYS A 81 57.62 17.02 38.09
C LYS A 81 58.04 16.58 36.69
N HIS A 82 57.22 16.85 35.67
CA HIS A 82 57.56 16.50 34.30
C HIS A 82 58.61 17.43 33.70
N LEU A 83 58.57 18.72 34.04
CA LEU A 83 59.62 19.67 33.69
C LEU A 83 60.96 19.26 34.29
N SER A 84 61.00 18.86 35.58
CA SER A 84 62.26 18.45 36.21
C SER A 84 62.86 17.21 35.56
N GLU A 85 62.03 16.24 35.17
CA GLU A 85 62.45 15.04 34.45
C GLU A 85 62.97 15.34 33.03
N LEU A 86 62.30 16.24 32.29
CA LEU A 86 62.76 16.67 30.95
C LEU A 86 64.06 17.48 31.03
N VAL A 87 64.20 18.34 32.04
CA VAL A 87 65.44 19.08 32.32
C VAL A 87 66.59 18.12 32.65
N SER A 88 66.34 17.13 33.52
CA SER A 88 67.33 16.11 33.88
C SER A 88 67.82 15.35 32.64
N LEU A 89 66.91 14.86 31.80
CA LEU A 89 67.26 14.15 30.56
C LEU A 89 68.08 15.05 29.61
N ASN A 90 67.72 16.32 29.49
CA ASN A 90 68.44 17.27 28.64
C ASN A 90 69.83 17.61 29.16
N ASP A 91 70.01 17.69 30.48
CA ASP A 91 71.33 17.91 31.07
C ASP A 91 72.22 16.66 30.97
N GLU A 92 71.65 15.45 31.07
CA GLU A 92 72.36 14.20 30.74
C GLU A 92 72.81 14.17 29.27
N MET A 93 71.91 14.53 28.34
CA MET A 93 72.26 14.63 26.91
C MET A 93 73.37 15.65 26.64
N LYS A 94 73.39 16.80 27.31
CA LYS A 94 74.45 17.81 27.19
C LYS A 94 75.82 17.29 27.62
N LYS A 95 75.88 16.43 28.65
CA LYS A 95 77.14 15.81 29.12
C LYS A 95 77.76 14.92 28.03
N ILE A 96 76.93 14.21 27.26
CA ILE A 96 77.38 13.34 26.16
C ILE A 96 77.64 14.15 24.88
N TYR A 97 76.89 15.23 24.65
CA TYR A 97 76.96 16.05 23.44
C TYR A 97 78.38 16.54 23.14
N LYS A 98 79.09 17.12 24.12
CA LYS A 98 80.45 17.66 23.92
C LYS A 98 81.45 16.56 23.51
N PRO A 99 81.59 15.43 24.24
CA PRO A 99 82.39 14.29 23.80
C PRO A 99 82.02 13.76 22.42
N LEU A 100 80.73 13.55 22.15
CA LEU A 100 80.25 12.97 20.90
C LEU A 100 80.51 13.89 19.70
N PHE A 101 80.31 15.20 19.87
CA PHE A 101 80.60 16.22 18.86
C PHE A 101 82.11 16.33 18.59
N ALA A 102 82.95 16.23 19.63
CA ALA A 102 84.39 16.19 19.49
C ALA A 102 84.85 14.97 18.66
N VAL A 103 84.31 13.78 18.94
CA VAL A 103 84.61 12.55 18.18
C VAL A 103 84.14 12.69 16.72
N CYS A 104 82.94 13.26 16.47
CA CYS A 104 82.48 13.56 15.11
C CYS A 104 83.48 14.44 14.34
N ASN A 105 83.92 15.55 14.96
CA ASN A 105 84.86 16.47 14.33
C ASN A 105 86.25 15.84 14.13
N GLN A 106 86.72 15.01 15.07
CA GLN A 106 87.99 14.28 14.96
C GLN A 106 87.98 13.29 13.78
N ILE A 107 86.85 12.60 13.55
CA ILE A 107 86.66 11.69 12.41
C ILE A 107 86.57 12.46 11.08
N LYS A 108 85.91 13.64 11.07
CA LYS A 108 85.77 14.49 9.87
C LYS A 108 87.08 15.18 9.47
N ALA A 109 87.81 15.75 10.42
CA ALA A 109 88.97 16.61 10.17
C ALA A 109 90.19 15.88 9.60
N ASN A 110 90.28 14.55 9.72
CA ASN A 110 91.51 13.83 9.42
C ASN A 110 91.44 12.97 8.13
N ALA A 111 92.24 13.34 7.13
CA ALA A 111 92.34 12.64 5.85
C ALA A 111 93.42 11.51 5.83
N LYS A 112 94.35 11.48 6.79
CA LYS A 112 95.59 10.66 6.71
C LYS A 112 95.81 9.60 7.80
N LYS A 113 94.87 9.38 8.74
CA LYS A 113 95.05 8.39 9.82
C LYS A 113 95.03 6.92 9.33
N ARG A 114 95.70 6.03 10.07
CA ARG A 114 95.62 4.57 9.86
C ARG A 114 94.18 4.11 10.15
N PHE A 115 93.72 3.08 9.44
CA PHE A 115 92.35 2.56 9.64
C PHE A 115 92.13 2.07 11.09
N SER A 116 93.16 1.54 11.75
CA SER A 116 93.15 1.14 13.15
C SER A 116 92.67 2.26 14.08
N ASP A 117 93.19 3.47 13.88
CA ASP A 117 92.94 4.60 14.76
C ASP A 117 91.54 5.17 14.51
N LEU A 118 91.09 5.16 13.26
CA LEU A 118 89.72 5.53 12.88
C LEU A 118 88.69 4.52 13.38
N LYS A 119 89.06 3.24 13.51
CA LYS A 119 88.17 2.19 14.03
C LYS A 119 87.89 2.42 15.52
N LEU A 120 88.92 2.71 16.32
CA LEU A 120 88.73 3.01 17.75
C LEU A 120 87.83 4.23 17.98
N GLU A 121 88.05 5.31 17.22
CA GLU A 121 87.19 6.50 17.29
C GLU A 121 85.76 6.21 16.78
N PHE A 122 85.61 5.31 15.81
CA PHE A 122 84.30 4.89 15.31
C PHE A 122 83.52 4.03 16.31
N ASP A 123 84.19 3.12 17.01
CA ASP A 123 83.57 2.32 18.08
C ASP A 123 83.11 3.27 19.21
N ARG A 124 83.97 4.21 19.61
CA ARG A 124 83.62 5.28 20.57
C ARG A 124 82.47 6.18 20.10
N LEU A 125 82.44 6.53 18.80
CA LEU A 125 81.34 7.29 18.20
C LEU A 125 80.01 6.53 18.34
N ASN A 126 80.01 5.23 18.06
CA ASN A 126 78.80 4.41 18.11
C ASN A 126 78.27 4.27 19.53
N ASP A 127 79.14 4.05 20.50
CA ASP A 127 78.75 3.92 21.91
C ASP A 127 78.12 5.23 22.43
N LEU A 128 78.80 6.36 22.23
CA LEU A 128 78.29 7.67 22.64
C LEU A 128 77.01 8.07 21.88
N TYR A 129 76.91 7.71 20.60
CA TYR A 129 75.70 7.99 19.81
C TYR A 129 74.51 7.12 20.26
N ALA A 130 74.72 5.85 20.57
CA ALA A 130 73.69 4.96 21.07
C ALA A 130 73.14 5.47 22.41
N GLU A 131 74.02 5.90 23.32
CA GLU A 131 73.66 6.48 24.60
C GLU A 131 72.87 7.80 24.42
N TYR A 132 73.39 8.73 23.61
CA TYR A 132 72.70 9.99 23.31
C TYR A 132 71.32 9.75 22.69
N LYS A 133 71.23 8.86 21.70
CA LYS A 133 69.98 8.55 21.00
C LYS A 133 68.95 7.95 21.96
N LYS A 134 69.36 7.04 22.84
CA LYS A 134 68.46 6.46 23.87
C LYS A 134 67.88 7.53 24.79
N LEU A 135 68.68 8.51 25.21
CA LEU A 135 68.20 9.63 26.03
C LEU A 135 67.28 10.56 25.23
N TRP A 136 67.61 10.84 23.97
CA TRP A 136 66.76 11.64 23.08
C TRP A 136 65.39 10.98 22.83
N ASP A 137 65.37 9.68 22.56
CA ASP A 137 64.13 8.94 22.30
C ASP A 137 63.24 8.96 23.56
N LYS A 138 63.82 8.80 24.77
CA LYS A 138 63.11 8.98 26.04
C LYS A 138 62.58 10.40 26.23
N PHE A 139 63.39 11.42 25.93
CA PHE A 139 62.98 12.83 26.01
C PHE A 139 61.80 13.09 25.06
N ASN A 140 61.88 12.61 23.83
CA ASN A 140 60.86 12.82 22.81
C ASN A 140 59.55 12.11 23.17
N GLN A 141 59.60 10.84 23.56
CA GLN A 141 58.40 10.08 23.99
C GLN A 141 57.68 10.78 25.15
N LYS A 142 58.46 11.32 26.10
CA LYS A 142 57.93 12.02 27.26
C LYS A 142 57.32 13.36 26.85
N SER A 143 58.01 14.15 26.04
CA SER A 143 57.47 15.40 25.48
C SER A 143 56.20 15.18 24.66
N GLU A 144 56.16 14.15 23.81
CA GLU A 144 55.00 13.85 22.97
C GLU A 144 53.78 13.49 23.81
N LYS A 145 53.94 12.58 24.79
CA LYS A 145 52.85 12.17 25.69
C LYS A 145 52.17 13.36 26.38
N PHE A 146 52.94 14.39 26.74
CA PHE A 146 52.43 15.56 27.44
C PHE A 146 51.89 16.65 26.50
N ASN A 147 52.32 16.67 25.25
CA ASN A 147 51.78 17.58 24.23
C ASN A 147 50.47 17.08 23.60
N ILE A 148 50.00 15.86 23.92
CA ILE A 148 48.77 15.28 23.33
C ILE A 148 47.56 16.20 23.56
N HIS A 149 47.32 16.62 24.80
CA HIS A 149 46.14 17.45 25.12
C HIS A 149 46.22 18.84 24.51
N TRP A 150 47.42 19.43 24.42
CA TRP A 150 47.65 20.67 23.67
C TRP A 150 47.34 20.50 22.19
N GLY A 151 47.84 19.41 21.57
CA GLY A 151 47.55 19.11 20.17
C GLY A 151 46.07 18.86 19.89
N ILE A 152 45.33 18.27 20.83
CA ILE A 152 43.87 18.13 20.74
C ILE A 152 43.20 19.50 20.75
N VAL A 153 43.55 20.36 21.71
CA VAL A 153 42.98 21.72 21.83
C VAL A 153 43.29 22.56 20.58
N ASP A 154 44.55 22.59 20.13
CA ASP A 154 44.97 23.34 18.94
C ASP A 154 44.26 22.86 17.68
N SER A 155 44.19 21.54 17.49
CA SER A 155 43.55 20.92 16.33
C SER A 155 42.05 21.22 16.29
N ILE A 156 41.34 21.00 17.40
CA ILE A 156 39.90 21.23 17.49
C ILE A 156 39.59 22.73 17.39
N SER A 157 40.28 23.60 18.14
CA SER A 157 40.06 25.06 18.10
C SER A 157 40.27 25.65 16.71
N SER A 158 41.32 25.21 16.00
CA SER A 158 41.60 25.64 14.62
C SER A 158 40.50 25.18 13.67
N LYS A 159 40.08 23.92 13.79
CA LYS A 159 38.98 23.36 12.99
C LYS A 159 37.65 24.08 13.25
N LEU A 160 37.31 24.32 14.52
CA LEU A 160 36.09 25.02 14.91
C LEU A 160 36.12 26.48 14.44
N SER A 161 37.26 27.17 14.48
CA SER A 161 37.40 28.52 13.91
C SER A 161 37.02 28.55 12.43
N SER A 162 37.51 27.58 11.65
CA SER A 162 37.14 27.46 10.22
C SER A 162 35.64 27.25 10.04
N ILE A 163 35.04 26.35 10.82
CA ILE A 163 33.60 26.04 10.77
C ILE A 163 32.77 27.28 11.14
N LEU A 164 33.15 27.99 12.21
CA LEU A 164 32.43 29.19 12.67
C LEU A 164 32.50 30.32 11.65
N LEU A 165 33.64 30.51 10.97
CA LEU A 165 33.78 31.49 9.88
C LEU A 165 32.96 31.11 8.65
N GLU A 166 32.87 29.83 8.30
CA GLU A 166 31.98 29.36 7.23
C GLU A 166 30.52 29.57 7.61
N LEU A 167 30.17 29.31 8.87
CA LEU A 167 28.82 29.50 9.38
C LEU A 167 28.41 30.97 9.39
N GLU A 168 29.33 31.88 9.72
CA GLU A 168 29.15 33.32 9.61
C GLU A 168 28.79 33.73 8.18
N LYS A 169 29.59 33.28 7.20
CA LYS A 169 29.33 33.53 5.78
C LYS A 169 27.98 32.95 5.35
N TYR A 170 27.62 31.77 5.85
CA TYR A 170 26.35 31.11 5.52
C TYR A 170 25.15 31.87 6.08
N ILE A 171 25.19 32.30 7.34
CA ILE A 171 24.14 33.11 7.98
C ILE A 171 24.01 34.44 7.24
N TYR A 172 25.11 35.11 6.95
CA TYR A 172 25.12 36.38 6.21
C TYR A 172 24.52 36.23 4.81
N LYS A 173 24.92 35.20 4.05
CA LYS A 173 24.36 34.91 2.72
C LYS A 173 22.85 34.66 2.75
N ASN A 174 22.34 34.06 3.82
CA ASN A 174 20.93 33.76 3.99
C ASN A 174 20.16 34.81 4.79
N LYS A 175 20.75 35.99 5.03
CA LYS A 175 20.12 37.06 5.82
C LYS A 175 18.72 37.42 5.34
N SER A 176 18.48 37.45 4.03
CA SER A 176 17.16 37.72 3.45
C SER A 176 16.11 36.64 3.74
N ASN A 177 16.55 35.40 4.02
CA ASN A 177 15.69 34.27 4.36
C ASN A 177 15.53 34.09 5.88
N LEU A 178 16.25 34.88 6.68
CA LEU A 178 16.32 34.81 8.15
C LEU A 178 15.82 36.11 8.79
N THR A 179 14.79 36.73 8.22
CA THR A 179 14.25 38.03 8.65
C THR A 179 13.95 38.11 10.15
N HIS A 180 13.50 37.04 10.77
CA HIS A 180 13.08 36.96 12.17
C HIS A 180 14.16 36.35 13.08
N THR A 181 15.02 35.47 12.56
CA THR A 181 16.02 34.75 13.38
C THR A 181 17.47 35.18 13.17
N TYR A 182 17.77 36.03 12.18
CA TYR A 182 19.15 36.43 11.86
C TYR A 182 19.91 36.97 13.08
N ASN A 183 19.33 37.91 13.83
CA ASN A 183 20.01 38.52 14.97
C ASN A 183 20.28 37.49 16.08
N LEU A 184 19.32 36.62 16.39
CA LEU A 184 19.48 35.58 17.40
C LEU A 184 20.60 34.58 17.02
N LEU A 185 20.67 34.19 15.75
CA LEU A 185 21.71 33.29 15.26
C LEU A 185 23.07 34.00 15.20
N ALA A 186 23.11 35.28 14.86
CA ALA A 186 24.34 36.07 14.84
C ALA A 186 24.91 36.28 16.26
N GLU A 187 24.06 36.55 17.24
CA GLU A 187 24.45 36.69 18.66
C GLU A 187 24.99 35.37 19.23
N GLU A 188 24.30 34.25 18.98
CA GLU A 188 24.77 32.92 19.41
C GLU A 188 26.08 32.52 18.71
N LEU A 189 26.25 32.88 17.43
CA LEU A 189 27.51 32.68 16.71
C LEU A 189 28.65 33.49 17.31
N ASP A 190 28.43 34.77 17.64
CA ASP A 190 29.43 35.64 18.25
C ASP A 190 29.85 35.11 19.64
N GLU A 191 28.89 34.62 20.44
CA GLU A 191 29.17 33.93 21.71
C GLU A 191 30.04 32.68 21.48
N LEU A 192 29.72 31.87 20.47
CA LEU A 192 30.52 30.71 20.12
C LEU A 192 31.93 31.13 19.69
N GLN A 193 32.09 32.11 18.80
CA GLN A 193 33.40 32.59 18.36
C GLN A 193 34.25 33.08 19.55
N LYS A 194 33.68 33.91 20.44
CA LYS A 194 34.34 34.37 21.67
C LYS A 194 34.79 33.20 22.56
N ASN A 195 33.90 32.22 22.77
CA ASN A 195 34.22 31.02 23.55
C ASN A 195 35.33 30.18 22.89
N ASN A 196 35.36 30.09 21.56
CA ASN A 196 36.41 29.39 20.84
C ASN A 196 37.77 30.07 21.02
N PHE A 197 37.84 31.41 20.93
CA PHE A 197 39.07 32.16 21.19
C PHE A 197 39.54 32.05 22.65
N ALA A 198 38.60 32.00 23.61
CA ALA A 198 38.94 31.83 25.02
C ALA A 198 39.67 30.51 25.34
N PHE A 199 39.59 29.49 24.47
CA PHE A 199 40.38 28.27 24.64
C PHE A 199 41.89 28.50 24.52
N GLU A 200 42.34 29.51 23.78
CA GLU A 200 43.78 29.87 23.71
C GLU A 200 44.30 30.35 25.06
N ASP A 201 43.53 31.17 25.76
CA ASP A 201 43.88 31.65 27.10
C ASP A 201 43.75 30.55 28.15
N LYS A 202 42.69 29.71 28.08
CA LYS A 202 42.51 28.56 28.98
C LYS A 202 43.65 27.56 28.86
N LYS A 203 44.18 27.36 27.66
CA LYS A 203 45.33 26.48 27.39
C LYS A 203 46.52 26.77 28.30
N ILE A 204 46.78 28.05 28.57
CA ILE A 204 47.95 28.54 29.33
C ILE A 204 47.66 28.56 30.84
N ASN A 205 46.42 28.90 31.20
CA ASN A 205 46.06 29.26 32.57
C ASN A 205 45.31 28.16 33.35
N VAL A 206 44.79 27.13 32.68
CA VAL A 206 43.96 26.06 33.27
C VAL A 206 44.55 24.69 32.95
N GLU A 207 44.33 23.71 33.83
CA GLU A 207 44.78 22.33 33.63
C GLU A 207 44.37 21.77 32.24
N ILE A 208 45.36 21.45 31.41
CA ILE A 208 45.13 21.15 29.99
C ILE A 208 44.24 19.91 29.76
N THR A 209 44.24 18.95 30.68
CA THR A 209 43.38 17.76 30.63
C THR A 209 41.90 18.15 30.66
N ASN A 210 41.55 19.10 31.54
CA ASN A 210 40.18 19.60 31.67
C ASN A 210 39.79 20.46 30.46
N VAL A 211 40.71 21.31 29.99
CA VAL A 211 40.51 22.10 28.75
C VAL A 211 40.28 21.19 27.55
N SER A 212 41.02 20.09 27.44
CA SER A 212 40.85 19.08 26.39
C SER A 212 39.51 18.35 26.46
N ALA A 213 38.93 18.13 27.65
CA ALA A 213 37.59 17.57 27.78
C ALA A 213 36.52 18.62 27.44
N GLU A 214 36.69 19.86 27.92
CA GLU A 214 35.77 20.97 27.67
C GLU A 214 35.65 21.29 26.17
N ILE A 215 36.77 21.32 25.44
CA ILE A 215 36.75 21.62 24.00
C ILE A 215 36.03 20.53 23.17
N ASN A 216 36.03 19.27 23.63
CA ASN A 216 35.29 18.19 22.97
C ASN A 216 33.76 18.36 23.12
N GLU A 217 33.29 18.76 24.30
CA GLU A 217 31.86 19.08 24.49
C GLU A 217 31.47 20.35 23.73
N TYR A 218 32.37 21.34 23.70
CA TYR A 218 32.19 22.54 22.89
C TYR A 218 32.12 22.23 21.39
N GLU A 219 32.93 21.30 20.85
CA GLU A 219 32.82 20.82 19.47
C GLU A 219 31.41 20.28 19.15
N LYS A 220 30.81 19.49 20.06
CA LYS A 220 29.43 19.01 19.89
C LYS A 220 28.43 20.16 19.86
N ARG A 221 28.60 21.19 20.71
CA ARG A 221 27.74 22.39 20.72
C ARG A 221 27.83 23.14 19.39
N VAL A 222 29.03 23.34 18.84
CA VAL A 222 29.21 23.99 17.53
C VAL A 222 28.54 23.20 16.41
N TYR A 223 28.69 21.87 16.35
CA TYR A 223 27.98 21.07 15.34
C TYR A 223 26.46 21.09 15.51
N SER A 224 25.96 21.09 16.76
CA SER A 224 24.53 21.23 17.04
C SER A 224 24.02 22.58 16.52
N PHE A 225 24.78 23.65 16.75
CA PHE A 225 24.47 24.98 16.23
C PHE A 225 24.49 25.04 14.70
N CYS A 226 25.44 24.38 14.03
CA CYS A 226 25.45 24.25 12.57
C CYS A 226 24.16 23.63 12.04
N LYS A 227 23.68 22.55 12.67
CA LYS A 227 22.41 21.89 12.32
C LYS A 227 21.21 22.82 12.58
N LYS A 228 21.21 23.55 13.70
CA LYS A 228 20.18 24.53 14.03
C LYS A 228 20.07 25.60 12.94
N VAL A 229 21.18 26.18 12.50
CA VAL A 229 21.20 27.22 11.45
C VAL A 229 20.63 26.70 10.13
N ASP A 230 21.08 25.53 9.66
CA ASP A 230 20.57 24.94 8.41
C ASP A 230 19.05 24.68 8.47
N VAL A 231 18.56 24.18 9.60
CA VAL A 231 17.12 23.93 9.79
C VAL A 231 16.34 25.23 9.90
N MET A 232 16.84 26.24 10.61
CA MET A 232 16.13 27.52 10.78
C MET A 232 15.94 28.27 9.46
N VAL A 233 16.96 28.28 8.57
CA VAL A 233 16.82 28.86 7.22
C VAL A 233 15.64 28.24 6.47
N LYS A 234 15.50 26.91 6.56
CA LYS A 234 14.43 26.17 5.89
C LYS A 234 13.07 26.39 6.55
N LEU A 235 13.03 26.40 7.88
CA LEU A 235 11.80 26.60 8.64
C LEU A 235 11.24 27.99 8.44
N GLU A 236 12.07 29.03 8.51
CA GLU A 236 11.58 30.40 8.35
C GLU A 236 10.95 30.59 6.97
N LYS A 237 11.64 30.13 5.93
CA LYS A 237 11.11 30.16 4.57
C LYS A 237 9.81 29.34 4.43
N ALA A 238 9.74 28.17 5.06
CA ALA A 238 8.53 27.36 5.05
C ALA A 238 7.36 28.08 5.74
N ILE A 239 7.56 28.61 6.93
CA ILE A 239 6.52 29.15 7.82
C ILE A 239 6.03 30.53 7.34
N PHE A 240 6.92 31.38 6.83
CA PHE A 240 6.56 32.75 6.46
C PHE A 240 6.34 32.96 4.96
N GLU A 241 6.81 32.03 4.11
CA GLU A 241 6.66 32.18 2.65
C GLU A 241 5.84 31.03 2.03
N PHE A 242 6.26 29.78 2.21
CA PHE A 242 5.68 28.67 1.45
C PHE A 242 4.32 28.21 1.97
N ILE A 243 4.18 27.97 3.27
CA ILE A 243 2.92 27.52 3.87
C ILE A 243 1.80 28.56 3.66
N PRO A 244 2.01 29.88 3.88
CA PRO A 244 1.02 30.89 3.53
C PRO A 244 0.55 30.78 2.07
N LYS A 245 1.49 30.73 1.11
CA LYS A 245 1.18 30.62 -0.32
C LYS A 245 0.34 29.38 -0.65
N ILE A 246 0.70 28.21 -0.14
CA ILE A 246 -0.06 26.99 -0.44
C ILE A 246 -1.47 27.03 0.17
N LEU A 247 -1.64 27.61 1.37
CA LEU A 247 -2.95 27.76 2.02
C LEU A 247 -3.86 28.78 1.33
N GLU A 248 -3.32 29.64 0.46
CA GLU A 248 -4.05 30.63 -0.33
C GLU A 248 -4.28 30.20 -1.79
N SER A 249 -3.38 29.40 -2.36
CA SER A 249 -3.35 29.09 -3.80
C SER A 249 -4.49 28.22 -4.34
N GLN A 250 -5.17 27.43 -3.50
CA GLN A 250 -6.18 26.47 -3.95
C GLN A 250 -7.56 26.77 -3.38
N SER A 251 -8.56 26.69 -4.26
CA SER A 251 -9.97 26.71 -3.87
C SER A 251 -10.34 25.36 -3.24
N PHE A 252 -10.77 25.41 -1.98
CA PHE A 252 -11.36 24.28 -1.30
C PHE A 252 -12.87 24.40 -1.33
N ASP A 253 -13.57 23.26 -1.39
CA ASP A 253 -15.01 23.24 -1.22
C ASP A 253 -15.41 23.74 0.17
N TYR A 254 -16.59 24.36 0.27
CA TYR A 254 -17.11 25.00 1.48
C TYR A 254 -17.03 24.10 2.73
N LYS A 255 -17.28 22.79 2.57
CA LYS A 255 -17.23 21.83 3.68
C LYS A 255 -15.85 21.68 4.33
N PHE A 256 -14.79 22.05 3.63
CA PHE A 256 -13.41 22.00 4.12
C PHE A 256 -12.92 23.34 4.69
N GLU A 257 -13.74 24.40 4.66
CA GLU A 257 -13.36 25.74 5.15
C GLU A 257 -12.92 25.74 6.61
N ASN A 258 -13.63 25.00 7.47
CA ASN A 258 -13.28 24.89 8.89
C ASN A 258 -11.90 24.26 9.10
N SER A 259 -11.58 23.20 8.35
CA SER A 259 -10.25 22.56 8.41
C SER A 259 -9.15 23.47 7.87
N LEU A 260 -9.44 24.24 6.81
CA LEU A 260 -8.51 25.24 6.28
C LEU A 260 -8.28 26.39 7.28
N ALA A 261 -9.33 26.85 7.95
CA ALA A 261 -9.25 27.86 9.00
C ALA A 261 -8.42 27.38 10.20
N GLU A 262 -8.59 26.11 10.61
CA GLU A 262 -7.76 25.50 11.64
C GLU A 262 -6.27 25.49 11.24
N LEU A 263 -5.95 25.13 9.99
CA LEU A 263 -4.58 25.16 9.48
C LEU A 263 -3.98 26.57 9.48
N LYS A 264 -4.75 27.58 9.06
CA LYS A 264 -4.33 28.99 9.11
C LYS A 264 -4.08 29.45 10.55
N ASN A 265 -4.93 29.04 11.50
CA ASN A 265 -4.74 29.34 12.92
C ASN A 265 -3.50 28.64 13.51
N ASN A 266 -3.25 27.39 13.14
CA ASN A 266 -2.06 26.66 13.56
C ASN A 266 -0.79 27.32 13.00
N LEU A 267 -0.82 27.75 11.74
CA LEU A 267 0.28 28.51 11.15
C LEU A 267 0.53 29.83 11.89
N LYS A 268 -0.53 30.58 12.23
CA LYS A 268 -0.41 31.84 12.97
C LYS A 268 0.20 31.63 14.35
N LYS A 269 -0.18 30.57 15.07
CA LYS A 269 0.45 30.18 16.34
C LYS A 269 1.94 29.87 16.16
N LEU A 270 2.28 29.11 15.12
CA LEU A 270 3.65 28.76 14.80
C LEU A 270 4.51 29.99 14.45
N GLN A 271 3.94 30.94 13.70
CA GLN A 271 4.58 32.23 13.37
C GLN A 271 4.83 33.08 14.63
N ASN A 272 3.84 33.16 15.54
CA ASN A 272 3.97 33.92 16.79
C ASN A 272 5.04 33.34 17.73
N ASN A 273 5.20 32.01 17.74
CA ASN A 273 6.14 31.31 18.62
C ASN A 273 7.50 31.02 17.95
N PHE A 274 7.73 31.55 16.74
CA PHE A 274 8.86 31.13 15.90
C PHE A 274 10.23 31.35 16.55
N THR A 275 10.40 32.42 17.32
CA THR A 275 11.68 32.73 17.98
C THR A 275 11.79 32.20 19.40
N THR A 276 10.68 31.78 20.01
CA THR A 276 10.62 31.35 21.41
C THR A 276 10.61 29.83 21.58
N SER A 277 10.15 29.09 20.58
CA SER A 277 10.12 27.62 20.62
C SER A 277 11.43 26.98 20.14
N PRO A 278 11.78 25.79 20.67
CA PRO A 278 12.89 25.00 20.14
C PRO A 278 12.70 24.64 18.66
N TYR A 279 13.76 24.69 17.87
CA TYR A 279 13.67 24.44 16.42
C TYR A 279 13.15 23.04 16.06
N GLN A 280 13.38 22.04 16.93
CA GLN A 280 12.88 20.68 16.74
C GLN A 280 11.34 20.64 16.85
N GLU A 281 10.77 21.45 17.73
CA GLU A 281 9.32 21.57 17.89
C GLU A 281 8.71 22.30 16.69
N LEU A 282 9.32 23.42 16.28
CA LEU A 282 8.94 24.15 15.07
C LEU A 282 8.94 23.22 13.84
N LEU A 283 9.97 22.39 13.70
CA LEU A 283 10.06 21.40 12.62
C LEU A 283 8.94 20.36 12.66
N ARG A 284 8.62 19.84 13.84
CA ARG A 284 7.53 18.87 14.02
C ARG A 284 6.18 19.48 13.64
N GLU A 285 5.90 20.69 14.11
CA GLU A 285 4.63 21.38 13.83
C GLU A 285 4.49 21.77 12.37
N THR A 286 5.58 22.28 11.76
CA THR A 286 5.62 22.58 10.32
C THR A 286 5.28 21.33 9.49
N LYS A 287 5.88 20.18 9.82
CA LYS A 287 5.57 18.90 9.14
C LYS A 287 4.12 18.48 9.33
N ALA A 288 3.55 18.68 10.51
CA ALA A 288 2.15 18.36 10.79
C ALA A 288 1.20 19.24 9.95
N ILE A 289 1.50 20.53 9.77
CA ILE A 289 0.74 21.42 8.90
C ILE A 289 0.78 20.93 7.44
N TYR A 290 1.97 20.63 6.91
CA TYR A 290 2.11 20.08 5.55
C TYR A 290 1.29 18.79 5.38
N PHE A 291 1.42 17.84 6.31
CA PHE A 291 0.71 16.56 6.24
C PHE A 291 -0.82 16.74 6.23
N LYS A 292 -1.34 17.57 7.14
CA LYS A 292 -2.77 17.88 7.21
C LYS A 292 -3.24 18.57 5.93
N TYR A 293 -2.47 19.53 5.40
CA TYR A 293 -2.79 20.21 4.14
C TYR A 293 -2.84 19.24 2.96
N PHE A 294 -1.84 18.37 2.78
CA PHE A 294 -1.84 17.39 1.69
C PHE A 294 -3.00 16.38 1.80
N THR A 295 -3.36 16.00 3.03
CA THR A 295 -4.53 15.15 3.27
C THR A 295 -5.82 15.85 2.86
N LEU A 296 -5.98 17.11 3.27
CA LEU A 296 -7.14 17.94 2.91
C LEU A 296 -7.23 18.13 1.39
N LEU A 297 -6.11 18.42 0.73
CA LEU A 297 -6.00 18.57 -0.71
C LEU A 297 -6.47 17.30 -1.45
N LYS A 298 -6.02 16.13 -0.99
CA LYS A 298 -6.42 14.84 -1.56
C LYS A 298 -7.92 14.60 -1.39
N HIS A 299 -8.48 14.89 -0.21
CA HIS A 299 -9.92 14.75 0.02
C HIS A 299 -10.72 15.71 -0.86
N ASN A 300 -10.32 16.98 -0.96
CA ASN A 300 -10.96 17.96 -1.83
C ASN A 300 -10.95 17.51 -3.30
N LYS A 301 -9.83 16.97 -3.78
CA LYS A 301 -9.72 16.45 -5.15
C LYS A 301 -10.64 15.24 -5.38
N LEU A 302 -10.61 14.25 -4.48
CA LEU A 302 -11.45 13.07 -4.59
C LEU A 302 -12.94 13.43 -4.56
N ASP A 303 -13.30 14.41 -3.74
CA ASP A 303 -14.65 14.92 -3.64
C ASP A 303 -15.11 15.59 -4.94
N SER A 304 -14.26 16.44 -5.51
CA SER A 304 -14.52 17.07 -6.82
C SER A 304 -14.66 16.04 -7.94
N GLU A 305 -13.77 15.04 -7.98
CA GLU A 305 -13.86 13.91 -8.93
C GLU A 305 -15.16 13.13 -8.76
N PHE A 306 -15.56 12.89 -7.51
CA PHE A 306 -16.79 12.18 -7.17
C PHE A 306 -18.05 12.98 -7.58
N LYS A 307 -18.11 14.28 -7.30
CA LYS A 307 -19.20 15.15 -7.76
C LYS A 307 -19.30 15.17 -9.27
N SER A 308 -18.16 15.27 -9.97
CA SER A 308 -18.12 15.22 -11.42
C SER A 308 -18.61 13.87 -11.93
N PHE A 309 -18.26 12.76 -11.26
CA PHE A 309 -18.75 11.44 -11.62
C PHE A 309 -20.27 11.33 -11.48
N ILE A 310 -20.84 11.74 -10.34
CA ILE A 310 -22.31 11.76 -10.15
C ILE A 310 -22.95 12.57 -11.26
N LYS A 311 -22.52 13.83 -11.46
CA LYS A 311 -23.11 14.72 -12.48
C LYS A 311 -23.07 14.12 -13.87
N ASN A 312 -21.95 13.51 -14.26
CA ASN A 312 -21.78 12.91 -15.59
C ASN A 312 -22.57 11.61 -15.78
N LYS A 313 -22.89 10.89 -14.70
CA LYS A 313 -23.64 9.63 -14.75
C LYS A 313 -25.13 9.81 -14.47
N PHE A 314 -25.53 10.93 -13.88
CA PHE A 314 -26.91 11.21 -13.53
C PHE A 314 -27.83 11.26 -14.76
N SER A 315 -27.33 11.69 -15.93
CA SER A 315 -28.12 11.68 -17.17
C SER A 315 -28.58 10.27 -17.55
N LEU A 316 -27.71 9.28 -17.45
CA LEU A 316 -28.03 7.87 -17.73
C LEU A 316 -29.03 7.32 -16.70
N LEU A 317 -28.84 7.66 -15.42
CA LEU A 317 -29.77 7.28 -14.36
C LEU A 317 -31.16 7.88 -14.62
N LYS A 318 -31.22 9.15 -15.02
CA LYS A 318 -32.45 9.86 -15.35
C LYS A 318 -33.19 9.20 -16.51
N GLU A 319 -32.49 8.90 -17.60
CA GLU A 319 -33.08 8.23 -18.77
C GLU A 319 -33.70 6.86 -18.39
N GLU A 320 -33.00 6.04 -17.63
CA GLU A 320 -33.51 4.72 -17.22
C GLU A 320 -34.68 4.81 -16.23
N ILE A 321 -34.64 5.73 -15.27
CA ILE A 321 -35.75 5.92 -14.32
C ILE A 321 -37.00 6.45 -15.01
N GLU A 322 -36.86 7.44 -15.90
CA GLU A 322 -37.99 7.99 -16.67
C GLU A 322 -38.62 6.91 -17.56
N LYS A 323 -37.80 6.05 -18.19
CA LYS A 323 -38.27 4.90 -18.97
C LYS A 323 -39.03 3.89 -18.11
N ILE A 324 -38.50 3.52 -16.95
CA ILE A 324 -39.17 2.58 -16.04
C ILE A 324 -40.47 3.18 -15.49
N ASN A 325 -40.48 4.44 -15.10
CA ASN A 325 -41.68 5.12 -14.63
C ASN A 325 -42.79 5.11 -15.69
N ASN A 326 -42.47 5.35 -16.96
CA ASN A 326 -43.43 5.21 -18.06
C ASN A 326 -44.01 3.80 -18.18
N TYR A 327 -43.21 2.75 -17.97
CA TYR A 327 -43.71 1.37 -17.94
C TYR A 327 -44.65 1.12 -16.74
N ILE A 328 -44.30 1.66 -15.57
CA ILE A 328 -45.14 1.58 -14.36
C ILE A 328 -46.47 2.29 -14.59
N ASP A 329 -46.46 3.50 -15.15
CA ASP A 329 -47.66 4.27 -15.49
C ASP A 329 -48.57 3.52 -16.47
N THR A 330 -47.97 2.87 -17.47
CA THR A 330 -48.70 2.03 -18.42
C THR A 330 -49.36 0.84 -17.72
N PHE A 331 -48.66 0.18 -16.79
CA PHE A 331 -49.19 -0.91 -15.98
C PHE A 331 -50.33 -0.45 -15.04
N ILE A 332 -50.16 0.71 -14.39
CA ILE A 332 -51.20 1.32 -13.55
C ILE A 332 -52.45 1.63 -14.37
N SER A 333 -52.28 2.14 -15.60
CA SER A 333 -53.40 2.48 -16.48
C SER A 333 -54.18 1.24 -16.90
N LYS A 334 -53.49 0.18 -17.34
CA LYS A 334 -54.12 -1.12 -17.67
C LYS A 334 -54.87 -1.74 -16.48
N THR A 335 -54.26 -1.72 -15.30
CA THR A 335 -54.88 -2.29 -14.09
C THR A 335 -56.09 -1.49 -13.59
N LYS A 336 -56.21 -0.19 -13.93
CA LYS A 336 -57.39 0.63 -13.59
C LYS A 336 -58.62 0.28 -14.43
N GLU A 337 -58.44 -0.20 -15.65
CA GLU A 337 -59.53 -0.58 -16.58
C GLU A 337 -60.14 -1.95 -16.21
N GLU A 338 -59.40 -2.82 -15.55
CA GLU A 338 -59.83 -4.17 -15.17
C GLU A 338 -60.42 -4.21 -13.75
N SER A 339 -61.76 -4.04 -13.66
CA SER A 339 -62.53 -3.94 -12.40
C SER A 339 -62.33 -5.11 -11.42
N PHE A 340 -62.00 -6.31 -11.93
CA PHE A 340 -61.78 -7.52 -11.13
C PHE A 340 -60.49 -7.47 -10.30
N TYR A 341 -59.46 -6.75 -10.75
CA TYR A 341 -58.13 -6.76 -10.13
C TYR A 341 -58.07 -5.99 -8.81
N LYS A 342 -58.80 -4.87 -8.72
CA LYS A 342 -58.83 -3.96 -7.56
C LYS A 342 -59.25 -4.61 -6.25
N ASN A 343 -60.06 -5.67 -6.29
CA ASN A 343 -60.61 -6.29 -5.09
C ASN A 343 -59.75 -7.44 -4.54
N THR A 344 -58.89 -8.05 -5.36
CA THR A 344 -58.17 -9.30 -5.02
C THR A 344 -56.71 -9.07 -4.58
N ILE A 345 -56.07 -7.95 -4.98
CA ILE A 345 -54.64 -7.66 -4.69
C ILE A 345 -54.48 -6.33 -3.93
N LYS A 346 -55.56 -5.83 -3.33
CA LYS A 346 -55.72 -4.43 -2.91
C LYS A 346 -54.57 -3.90 -2.04
N GLN A 347 -54.08 -4.65 -1.06
CA GLN A 347 -53.07 -4.12 -0.14
C GLN A 347 -51.67 -4.03 -0.78
N ASP A 348 -51.15 -5.11 -1.36
CA ASP A 348 -49.80 -5.13 -1.93
C ASP A 348 -49.66 -4.21 -3.15
N TYR A 349 -50.71 -4.11 -3.97
CA TYR A 349 -50.73 -3.17 -5.09
C TYR A 349 -50.73 -1.73 -4.58
N LEU A 350 -51.66 -1.36 -3.68
CA LEU A 350 -51.74 0.03 -3.19
C LEU A 350 -50.48 0.46 -2.44
N SER A 351 -49.89 -0.42 -1.62
CA SER A 351 -48.64 -0.10 -0.92
C SER A 351 -47.48 0.10 -1.89
N THR A 352 -47.38 -0.73 -2.94
CA THR A 352 -46.35 -0.60 -3.97
C THR A 352 -46.53 0.67 -4.80
N ILE A 353 -47.78 1.05 -5.14
CA ILE A 353 -48.06 2.31 -5.86
C ILE A 353 -47.71 3.53 -5.00
N VAL A 354 -48.11 3.56 -3.72
CA VAL A 354 -47.74 4.65 -2.81
C VAL A 354 -46.22 4.75 -2.65
N PHE A 355 -45.52 3.60 -2.57
CA PHE A 355 -44.07 3.58 -2.51
C PHE A 355 -43.44 4.18 -3.78
N TRP A 356 -43.93 3.81 -4.96
CA TRP A 356 -43.52 4.41 -6.22
C TRP A 356 -43.77 5.92 -6.28
N GLU A 357 -44.96 6.39 -5.90
CA GLU A 357 -45.30 7.82 -5.91
C GLU A 357 -44.36 8.65 -5.02
N ASN A 358 -43.92 8.10 -3.89
CA ASN A 358 -42.93 8.74 -3.02
C ASN A 358 -41.55 8.77 -3.70
N LEU A 359 -41.10 7.64 -4.26
CA LEU A 359 -39.82 7.58 -4.96
C LEU A 359 -39.74 8.48 -6.20
N VAL A 360 -40.86 8.71 -6.89
CA VAL A 360 -40.92 9.70 -7.98
C VAL A 360 -40.68 11.11 -7.46
N LYS A 361 -41.23 11.47 -6.29
CA LYS A 361 -40.97 12.77 -5.66
C LYS A 361 -39.50 12.89 -5.24
N ASP A 362 -38.94 11.85 -4.65
CA ASP A 362 -37.54 11.83 -4.23
C ASP A 362 -36.59 11.96 -5.43
N PHE A 363 -36.93 11.28 -6.54
CA PHE A 363 -36.21 11.42 -7.80
C PHE A 363 -36.27 12.85 -8.35
N GLU A 364 -37.44 13.50 -8.31
CA GLU A 364 -37.58 14.89 -8.74
C GLU A 364 -36.80 15.87 -7.84
N VAL A 365 -36.64 15.57 -6.54
CA VAL A 365 -35.74 16.34 -5.66
C VAL A 365 -34.28 16.22 -6.12
N LEU A 366 -33.82 14.99 -6.41
CA LEU A 366 -32.46 14.75 -6.92
C LEU A 366 -32.23 15.45 -8.27
N LYS A 367 -33.19 15.33 -9.19
CA LYS A 367 -33.14 15.96 -10.50
C LYS A 367 -33.06 17.48 -10.40
N ASN A 368 -33.90 18.08 -9.56
CA ASN A 368 -33.85 19.52 -9.29
C ASN A 368 -32.51 19.97 -8.70
N LYS A 369 -31.83 19.13 -7.90
CA LYS A 369 -30.48 19.44 -7.42
C LYS A 369 -29.50 19.53 -8.59
N VAL A 370 -29.49 18.53 -9.48
CA VAL A 370 -28.60 18.52 -10.65
C VAL A 370 -28.88 19.69 -11.60
N ASP A 371 -30.16 19.94 -11.91
CA ASP A 371 -30.57 20.99 -12.85
C ASP A 371 -30.21 22.40 -12.35
N ASN A 372 -30.07 22.58 -11.02
CA ASN A 372 -29.66 23.84 -10.39
C ASN A 372 -28.17 23.84 -9.95
N ASP A 373 -27.35 22.94 -10.48
CA ASP A 373 -25.93 22.79 -10.12
C ASP A 373 -25.68 22.61 -8.61
N LYS A 374 -26.65 22.04 -7.89
CA LYS A 374 -26.51 21.69 -6.48
C LYS A 374 -25.95 20.27 -6.34
N GLU A 375 -25.18 20.08 -5.28
CA GLU A 375 -24.54 18.81 -4.98
C GLU A 375 -25.55 17.75 -4.51
N ILE A 376 -25.39 16.53 -5.01
CA ILE A 376 -26.05 15.32 -4.47
C ILE A 376 -25.02 14.59 -3.62
N GLU A 377 -25.37 14.31 -2.37
CA GLU A 377 -24.51 13.56 -1.47
C GLU A 377 -24.49 12.06 -1.85
N LEU A 378 -23.35 11.39 -1.65
CA LEU A 378 -23.23 9.94 -1.94
C LEU A 378 -24.30 9.13 -1.22
N LEU A 379 -24.50 9.40 0.08
CA LEU A 379 -25.44 8.65 0.90
C LEU A 379 -26.87 8.85 0.39
N GLU A 380 -27.21 10.09 0.00
CA GLU A 380 -28.52 10.41 -0.57
C GLU A 380 -28.77 9.61 -1.86
N LEU A 381 -27.81 9.61 -2.79
CA LEU A 381 -27.92 8.85 -4.04
C LEU A 381 -27.99 7.33 -3.78
N GLN A 382 -27.18 6.83 -2.85
CA GLN A 382 -27.15 5.40 -2.52
C GLN A 382 -28.47 4.93 -1.91
N THR A 383 -29.01 5.68 -0.93
CA THR A 383 -30.30 5.38 -0.32
C THR A 383 -31.41 5.35 -1.38
N PHE A 384 -31.45 6.36 -2.25
CA PHE A 384 -32.42 6.39 -3.33
C PHE A 384 -32.32 5.17 -4.26
N LEU A 385 -31.11 4.78 -4.67
CA LEU A 385 -30.91 3.60 -5.55
C LEU A 385 -31.31 2.28 -4.88
N GLU A 386 -31.02 2.14 -3.58
CA GLU A 386 -31.42 0.97 -2.80
C GLU A 386 -32.95 0.85 -2.69
N GLU A 387 -33.62 1.96 -2.35
CA GLU A 387 -35.08 2.02 -2.29
C GLU A 387 -35.74 1.76 -3.65
N TYR A 388 -35.17 2.33 -4.72
CA TYR A 388 -35.63 2.10 -6.09
C TYR A 388 -35.50 0.62 -6.50
N SER A 389 -34.41 -0.03 -6.13
CA SER A 389 -34.25 -1.48 -6.34
C SER A 389 -35.30 -2.31 -5.59
N GLU A 390 -35.63 -1.95 -4.34
CA GLU A 390 -36.70 -2.61 -3.59
C GLU A 390 -38.09 -2.38 -4.19
N LEU A 391 -38.32 -1.20 -4.78
CA LEU A 391 -39.54 -0.94 -5.55
C LEU A 391 -39.66 -1.87 -6.75
N LEU A 392 -38.59 -2.05 -7.54
CA LEU A 392 -38.59 -2.94 -8.70
C LEU A 392 -38.93 -4.39 -8.30
N LYS A 393 -38.39 -4.87 -7.18
CA LYS A 393 -38.72 -6.20 -6.63
C LYS A 393 -40.21 -6.30 -6.25
N SER A 394 -40.74 -5.25 -5.64
CA SER A 394 -42.16 -5.20 -5.24
C SER A 394 -43.09 -5.17 -6.46
N LEU A 395 -42.76 -4.36 -7.47
CA LEU A 395 -43.47 -4.31 -8.75
C LEU A 395 -43.48 -5.65 -9.47
N ASN A 396 -42.34 -6.34 -9.54
CA ASN A 396 -42.26 -7.66 -10.17
C ASN A 396 -43.20 -8.69 -9.51
N LYS A 397 -43.35 -8.64 -8.18
CA LYS A 397 -44.31 -9.50 -7.46
C LYS A 397 -45.75 -9.15 -7.83
N VAL A 398 -46.08 -7.86 -7.88
CA VAL A 398 -47.41 -7.37 -8.26
C VAL A 398 -47.74 -7.76 -9.71
N ILE A 399 -46.82 -7.57 -10.65
CA ILE A 399 -46.98 -7.93 -12.06
C ILE A 399 -47.16 -9.44 -12.22
N SER A 400 -46.33 -10.26 -11.57
CA SER A 400 -46.47 -11.72 -11.65
C SER A 400 -47.83 -12.20 -11.14
N LYS A 401 -48.34 -11.57 -10.09
CA LYS A 401 -49.67 -11.86 -9.53
C LYS A 401 -50.79 -11.40 -10.46
N TYR A 402 -50.61 -10.26 -11.14
CA TYR A 402 -51.47 -9.80 -12.22
C TYR A 402 -51.55 -10.80 -13.36
N ASP A 403 -50.42 -11.18 -13.94
CA ASP A 403 -50.37 -12.12 -15.06
C ASP A 403 -51.05 -13.45 -14.72
N TYR A 404 -50.79 -13.98 -13.51
CA TYR A 404 -51.45 -15.19 -13.03
C TYR A 404 -52.98 -15.04 -12.96
N LEU A 405 -53.49 -13.96 -12.35
CA LEU A 405 -54.94 -13.77 -12.22
C LEU A 405 -55.62 -13.52 -13.57
N SER A 406 -54.98 -12.78 -14.48
CA SER A 406 -55.51 -12.51 -15.81
C SER A 406 -55.63 -13.79 -16.63
N ILE A 407 -54.59 -14.63 -16.62
CA ILE A 407 -54.63 -15.96 -17.28
C ILE A 407 -55.68 -16.86 -16.62
N LYS A 408 -55.73 -16.88 -15.28
CA LYS A 408 -56.70 -17.68 -14.54
C LYS A 408 -58.14 -17.28 -14.87
N SER A 409 -58.43 -15.99 -15.01
CA SER A 409 -59.77 -15.51 -15.40
C SER A 409 -60.20 -16.04 -16.77
N ILE A 410 -59.29 -16.05 -17.74
CA ILE A 410 -59.54 -16.63 -19.07
C ILE A 410 -59.79 -18.14 -18.97
N TYR A 411 -58.93 -18.84 -18.22
CA TYR A 411 -59.07 -20.28 -18.00
C TYR A 411 -60.41 -20.63 -17.35
N ASP A 412 -60.80 -19.91 -16.29
CA ASP A 412 -62.05 -20.15 -15.56
C ASP A 412 -63.28 -19.92 -16.47
N LYS A 413 -63.25 -18.92 -17.36
CA LYS A 413 -64.31 -18.71 -18.37
C LYS A 413 -64.42 -19.89 -19.33
N ILE A 414 -63.31 -20.32 -19.92
CA ILE A 414 -63.28 -21.46 -20.85
C ILE A 414 -63.77 -22.74 -20.14
N TYR A 415 -63.34 -22.93 -18.89
CA TYR A 415 -63.74 -24.09 -18.10
C TYR A 415 -65.25 -24.08 -17.82
N LEU A 416 -65.83 -22.92 -17.49
CA LEU A 416 -67.28 -22.78 -17.32
C LEU A 416 -68.03 -23.08 -18.62
N ASP A 417 -67.54 -22.63 -19.77
CA ASP A 417 -68.15 -22.91 -21.07
C ASP A 417 -68.15 -24.41 -21.38
N ILE A 418 -67.01 -25.09 -21.19
CA ILE A 418 -66.90 -26.54 -21.33
C ILE A 418 -67.91 -27.23 -20.39
N ASN A 419 -67.96 -26.79 -19.13
CA ASN A 419 -68.88 -27.34 -18.13
C ASN A 419 -70.35 -27.23 -18.55
N ASN A 420 -70.76 -26.05 -19.03
CA ASN A 420 -72.11 -25.81 -19.52
C ASN A 420 -72.45 -26.68 -20.73
N GLN A 421 -71.50 -26.89 -21.64
CA GLN A 421 -71.66 -27.79 -22.79
C GLN A 421 -71.84 -29.24 -22.36
N TRP A 422 -71.08 -29.72 -21.37
CA TRP A 422 -71.27 -31.07 -20.82
C TRP A 422 -72.64 -31.26 -20.18
N CYS A 423 -73.09 -30.28 -19.40
CA CYS A 423 -74.44 -30.29 -18.83
C CYS A 423 -75.50 -30.37 -19.94
N HIS A 424 -75.38 -29.54 -20.97
CA HIS A 424 -76.35 -29.50 -22.06
C HIS A 424 -76.38 -30.81 -22.87
N ARG A 425 -75.22 -31.38 -23.19
CA ARG A 425 -75.11 -32.69 -23.87
C ARG A 425 -75.82 -33.79 -23.09
N LEU A 426 -75.65 -33.86 -21.77
CA LEU A 426 -76.34 -34.84 -20.95
C LEU A 426 -77.85 -34.64 -20.93
N LEU A 427 -78.31 -33.38 -20.90
CA LEU A 427 -79.74 -33.07 -20.96
C LEU A 427 -80.36 -33.50 -22.29
N ASN A 428 -79.65 -33.36 -23.41
CA ASN A 428 -80.13 -33.81 -24.73
C ASN A 428 -80.23 -35.34 -24.85
N LEU A 429 -79.55 -36.09 -23.99
CA LEU A 429 -79.61 -37.56 -23.94
C LEU A 429 -80.55 -38.07 -22.84
N ARG A 430 -81.32 -37.19 -22.20
CA ARG A 430 -82.23 -37.55 -21.10
C ARG A 430 -83.24 -38.63 -21.49
N ASP A 431 -83.75 -38.58 -22.72
CA ASP A 431 -84.81 -39.47 -23.21
C ASP A 431 -84.31 -40.90 -23.51
N ILE A 432 -83.03 -41.20 -23.27
CA ILE A 432 -82.47 -42.56 -23.33
C ILE A 432 -82.63 -43.29 -21.99
N LEU A 433 -82.98 -42.60 -20.90
CA LEU A 433 -83.27 -43.25 -19.63
C LEU A 433 -84.76 -43.59 -19.49
N GLU A 434 -85.04 -44.70 -18.81
CA GLU A 434 -86.40 -45.05 -18.36
C GLU A 434 -87.05 -43.88 -17.62
N LYS A 435 -88.34 -43.66 -17.88
CA LYS A 435 -89.15 -42.56 -17.33
C LYS A 435 -89.51 -42.77 -15.86
N LEU A 436 -88.50 -43.02 -15.03
CA LEU A 436 -88.60 -43.17 -13.58
C LEU A 436 -88.48 -41.81 -12.88
N PHE A 437 -89.13 -41.69 -11.71
CA PHE A 437 -89.06 -40.49 -10.88
C PHE A 437 -87.61 -40.17 -10.47
N GLU A 438 -86.83 -41.18 -10.12
CA GLU A 438 -85.44 -41.06 -9.68
C GLU A 438 -84.55 -40.48 -10.79
N ASN A 439 -84.77 -40.88 -12.05
CA ASN A 439 -84.01 -40.37 -13.19
C ASN A 439 -84.35 -38.90 -13.44
N ASN A 440 -85.63 -38.53 -13.35
CA ASN A 440 -86.07 -37.15 -13.49
C ASN A 440 -85.51 -36.24 -12.38
N GLU A 441 -85.46 -36.71 -11.13
CA GLU A 441 -84.89 -35.97 -10.01
C GLU A 441 -83.37 -35.78 -10.13
N LEU A 442 -82.63 -36.74 -10.70
CA LEU A 442 -81.19 -36.58 -10.97
C LEU A 442 -80.94 -35.41 -11.95
N PHE A 443 -81.69 -35.34 -13.06
CA PHE A 443 -81.56 -34.24 -14.01
C PHE A 443 -82.02 -32.90 -13.44
N ARG A 444 -83.08 -32.90 -12.61
CA ARG A 444 -83.53 -31.69 -11.90
C ARG A 444 -82.43 -31.14 -11.00
N LYS A 445 -81.80 -31.99 -10.19
CA LYS A 445 -80.67 -31.61 -9.31
C LYS A 445 -79.47 -31.12 -10.12
N LEU A 446 -79.19 -31.75 -11.27
CA LEU A 446 -78.12 -31.33 -12.18
C LEU A 446 -78.38 -29.91 -12.69
N ILE A 447 -79.58 -29.61 -13.19
CA ILE A 447 -79.94 -28.27 -13.68
C ILE A 447 -79.81 -27.22 -12.57
N LEU A 448 -80.26 -27.54 -11.35
CA LEU A 448 -80.19 -26.61 -10.22
C LEU A 448 -78.75 -26.29 -9.83
N LEU A 449 -77.89 -27.30 -9.70
CA LEU A 449 -76.46 -27.09 -9.40
C LEU A 449 -75.75 -26.34 -10.51
N ASN A 450 -76.06 -26.60 -11.79
CA ASN A 450 -75.45 -25.85 -12.89
C ASN A 450 -75.86 -24.38 -12.87
N LYS A 451 -77.13 -24.07 -12.55
CA LYS A 451 -77.59 -22.68 -12.37
C LYS A 451 -76.86 -21.99 -11.22
N GLU A 452 -76.66 -22.70 -10.11
CA GLU A 452 -75.95 -22.18 -8.95
C GLU A 452 -74.47 -21.91 -9.26
N ILE A 453 -73.80 -22.80 -9.99
CA ILE A 453 -72.43 -22.58 -10.50
C ILE A 453 -72.34 -21.33 -11.37
N ASN A 454 -73.25 -21.18 -12.35
CA ASN A 454 -73.24 -20.01 -13.23
C ASN A 454 -73.51 -18.71 -12.46
N LYS A 455 -74.43 -18.73 -11.48
CA LYS A 455 -74.67 -17.59 -10.59
C LYS A 455 -73.42 -17.25 -9.77
N ASN A 456 -72.82 -18.26 -9.13
CA ASN A 456 -71.61 -18.10 -8.32
C ASN A 456 -70.46 -17.51 -9.14
N PHE A 457 -70.29 -17.97 -10.38
CA PHE A 457 -69.30 -17.40 -11.30
C PHE A 457 -69.64 -15.98 -11.73
N SER A 458 -70.92 -15.65 -11.99
CA SER A 458 -71.30 -14.28 -12.35
C SER A 458 -70.97 -13.26 -11.25
N GLU A 459 -71.12 -13.66 -9.98
CA GLU A 459 -70.87 -12.83 -8.81
C GLU A 459 -69.38 -12.75 -8.48
N LYS A 460 -68.67 -13.89 -8.55
CA LYS A 460 -67.28 -14.00 -8.09
C LYS A 460 -66.23 -13.86 -9.18
N GLN A 461 -66.58 -14.13 -10.43
CA GLN A 461 -65.69 -14.13 -11.61
C GLN A 461 -64.46 -15.05 -11.49
N TYR A 462 -64.51 -16.07 -10.62
CA TYR A 462 -63.48 -17.11 -10.50
C TYR A 462 -64.10 -18.47 -10.15
N ILE A 463 -63.39 -19.55 -10.47
CA ILE A 463 -63.78 -20.92 -10.14
C ILE A 463 -62.91 -21.48 -9.00
N ASP A 464 -63.58 -22.09 -8.02
CA ASP A 464 -62.95 -22.89 -6.99
C ASP A 464 -63.41 -24.35 -7.09
N LEU A 465 -62.59 -25.16 -7.74
CA LEU A 465 -62.84 -26.59 -7.91
C LEU A 465 -62.86 -27.36 -6.58
N SER A 466 -62.25 -26.81 -5.52
CA SER A 466 -62.25 -27.42 -4.17
C SER A 466 -63.51 -27.09 -3.37
N SER A 467 -64.32 -26.13 -3.84
CA SER A 467 -65.54 -25.75 -3.13
C SER A 467 -66.55 -26.90 -3.08
N GLU A 468 -67.37 -26.89 -2.03
CA GLU A 468 -68.42 -27.89 -1.84
C GLU A 468 -69.40 -27.94 -3.02
N LEU A 469 -69.72 -26.77 -3.61
CA LEU A 469 -70.59 -26.64 -4.78
C LEU A 469 -70.02 -27.40 -5.98
N TRP A 470 -68.76 -27.15 -6.33
CA TRP A 470 -68.08 -27.80 -7.46
C TRP A 470 -67.87 -29.29 -7.22
N THR A 471 -67.60 -29.69 -5.98
CA THR A 471 -67.48 -31.11 -5.60
C THR A 471 -68.80 -31.86 -5.78
N LYS A 472 -69.91 -31.30 -5.26
CA LYS A 472 -71.26 -31.88 -5.42
C LYS A 472 -71.67 -31.97 -6.88
N TRP A 473 -71.41 -30.91 -7.64
CA TRP A 473 -71.66 -30.88 -9.07
C TRP A 473 -70.90 -31.97 -9.82
N THR A 474 -69.59 -32.09 -9.59
CA THR A 474 -68.73 -33.06 -10.29
C THR A 474 -69.17 -34.50 -10.03
N ILE A 475 -69.52 -34.82 -8.78
CA ILE A 475 -70.04 -36.14 -8.41
C ILE A 475 -71.36 -36.41 -9.14
N LEU A 476 -72.30 -35.46 -9.12
CA LEU A 476 -73.59 -35.66 -9.77
C LEU A 476 -73.46 -35.75 -11.30
N LEU A 477 -72.66 -34.89 -11.92
CA LEU A 477 -72.37 -34.89 -13.35
C LEU A 477 -71.80 -36.24 -13.78
N CYS A 478 -70.79 -36.75 -13.06
CA CYS A 478 -70.20 -38.06 -13.32
C CYS A 478 -71.21 -39.20 -13.18
N THR A 479 -72.05 -39.16 -12.14
CA THR A 479 -73.08 -40.18 -11.91
C THR A 479 -74.12 -40.19 -13.03
N VAL A 480 -74.64 -39.02 -13.41
CA VAL A 480 -75.60 -38.90 -14.52
C VAL A 480 -74.96 -39.31 -15.84
N TYR A 481 -73.73 -38.87 -16.10
CA TYR A 481 -72.98 -39.25 -17.31
C TYR A 481 -72.85 -40.76 -17.44
N LYS A 482 -72.35 -41.44 -16.39
CA LYS A 482 -72.19 -42.90 -16.40
C LYS A 482 -73.53 -43.59 -16.66
N LYS A 483 -74.61 -43.12 -16.02
CA LYS A 483 -75.94 -43.72 -16.16
C LYS A 483 -76.50 -43.56 -17.58
N VAL A 484 -76.49 -42.34 -18.11
CA VAL A 484 -76.96 -42.01 -19.46
C VAL A 484 -76.14 -42.71 -20.52
N TYR A 485 -74.82 -42.61 -20.44
CA TYR A 485 -73.93 -43.15 -21.48
C TYR A 485 -73.94 -44.68 -21.50
N THR A 486 -74.08 -45.34 -20.35
CA THR A 486 -74.26 -46.80 -20.30
C THR A 486 -75.51 -47.23 -21.07
N GLN A 487 -76.65 -46.54 -20.86
CA GLN A 487 -77.88 -46.84 -21.59
C GLN A 487 -77.78 -46.51 -23.08
N TYR A 488 -77.11 -45.41 -23.42
CA TYR A 488 -76.84 -45.05 -24.83
C TYR A 488 -76.00 -46.10 -25.56
N VAL A 489 -74.97 -46.65 -24.89
CA VAL A 489 -74.15 -47.74 -25.44
C VAL A 489 -74.98 -49.00 -25.63
N TYR A 490 -75.78 -49.40 -24.63
CA TYR A 490 -76.66 -50.56 -24.78
C TYR A 490 -77.69 -50.38 -25.90
N LYS A 491 -78.28 -49.19 -26.03
CA LYS A 491 -79.16 -48.86 -27.16
C LYS A 491 -78.44 -49.05 -28.49
N SER A 492 -77.24 -48.50 -28.63
CA SER A 492 -76.44 -48.63 -29.85
C SER A 492 -76.05 -50.09 -30.15
N MET A 493 -75.77 -50.88 -29.12
CA MET A 493 -75.47 -52.31 -29.24
C MET A 493 -76.71 -53.12 -29.64
N ILE A 494 -77.89 -52.79 -29.11
CA ILE A 494 -79.17 -53.35 -29.54
C ILE A 494 -79.38 -53.05 -31.01
N ASP A 495 -79.27 -51.78 -31.41
CA ASP A 495 -79.50 -51.37 -32.80
C ASP A 495 -78.62 -52.21 -33.77
N ALA A 496 -77.33 -52.39 -33.44
CA ALA A 496 -76.42 -53.22 -34.22
C ALA A 496 -76.71 -54.73 -34.18
N LEU A 497 -77.24 -55.27 -33.07
CA LEU A 497 -77.62 -56.68 -32.96
C LEU A 497 -78.98 -56.96 -33.62
N MET A 498 -79.91 -56.01 -33.59
CA MET A 498 -81.20 -56.07 -34.27
C MET A 498 -81.00 -56.20 -35.78
N GLU A 499 -80.06 -55.43 -36.35
CA GLU A 499 -79.66 -55.57 -37.75
C GLU A 499 -79.17 -56.99 -38.09
N LYS A 500 -78.40 -57.63 -37.19
CA LYS A 500 -77.94 -59.02 -37.36
C LYS A 500 -79.06 -60.05 -37.15
N MET A 501 -79.96 -59.83 -36.21
CA MET A 501 -81.08 -60.73 -35.94
C MET A 501 -82.09 -60.70 -37.10
N ALA A 502 -82.33 -59.54 -37.70
CA ALA A 502 -83.15 -59.40 -38.91
C ALA A 502 -82.66 -60.33 -40.05
N GLN A 503 -81.35 -60.52 -40.19
CA GLN A 503 -80.77 -61.46 -41.17
C GLN A 503 -81.01 -62.94 -40.81
N LEU A 504 -81.05 -63.28 -39.52
CA LEU A 504 -81.24 -64.66 -39.00
C LEU A 504 -82.72 -65.10 -38.92
N SER A 505 -83.66 -64.17 -38.84
CA SER A 505 -85.11 -64.41 -38.76
C SER A 505 -85.70 -65.22 -39.93
N SER A 506 -84.96 -65.34 -41.05
CA SER A 506 -85.33 -66.09 -42.24
C SER A 506 -85.32 -67.63 -42.07
N ILE A 507 -84.83 -68.16 -40.93
CA ILE A 507 -84.56 -69.61 -40.76
C ILE A 507 -85.43 -70.28 -39.66
N ASN A 508 -85.88 -69.56 -38.60
CA ASN A 508 -86.71 -70.10 -37.50
C ASN A 508 -87.78 -69.06 -37.02
N GLY A 509 -88.89 -68.92 -37.74
CA GLY A 509 -89.80 -67.76 -37.60
C GLY A 509 -90.58 -67.61 -36.29
N SER A 510 -91.17 -68.68 -35.73
CA SER A 510 -92.21 -68.50 -34.69
C SER A 510 -91.69 -68.25 -33.26
N GLU A 511 -90.57 -68.86 -32.85
CA GLU A 511 -89.98 -68.61 -31.51
C GLU A 511 -89.28 -67.25 -31.44
N ILE A 512 -88.65 -66.82 -32.54
CA ILE A 512 -87.94 -65.55 -32.62
C ILE A 512 -88.91 -64.37 -32.52
N GLU A 513 -90.10 -64.48 -33.13
CA GLU A 513 -91.14 -63.45 -33.03
C GLU A 513 -91.60 -63.18 -31.59
N GLU A 514 -91.75 -64.22 -30.77
CA GLU A 514 -92.16 -64.06 -29.37
C GLU A 514 -91.06 -63.38 -28.55
N TYR A 515 -89.79 -63.78 -28.71
CA TYR A 515 -88.65 -63.10 -28.08
C TYR A 515 -88.53 -61.64 -28.49
N MET A 516 -88.80 -61.32 -29.76
CA MET A 516 -88.77 -59.96 -30.29
C MET A 516 -89.84 -59.07 -29.66
N LEU A 517 -91.04 -59.59 -29.38
CA LEU A 517 -92.07 -58.83 -28.66
C LEU A 517 -91.61 -58.43 -27.24
N TYR A 518 -90.90 -59.32 -26.55
CA TYR A 518 -90.31 -59.01 -25.23
C TYR A 518 -89.15 -58.00 -25.33
N ILE A 519 -88.33 -58.08 -26.38
CA ILE A 519 -87.24 -57.14 -26.62
C ILE A 519 -87.78 -55.74 -26.97
N ASP A 520 -88.77 -55.67 -27.87
CA ASP A 520 -89.42 -54.41 -28.27
C ASP A 520 -90.13 -53.75 -27.08
N SER A 521 -90.81 -54.53 -26.23
CA SER A 521 -91.42 -54.03 -24.99
C SER A 521 -90.38 -53.40 -24.05
N ASN A 522 -89.21 -54.03 -23.91
CA ASN A 522 -88.11 -53.49 -23.11
C ASN A 522 -87.46 -52.25 -23.76
N ILE A 523 -87.31 -52.21 -25.09
CA ILE A 523 -86.83 -51.04 -25.85
C ILE A 523 -87.77 -49.84 -25.68
N VAL A 524 -89.07 -50.05 -25.85
CA VAL A 524 -90.11 -49.02 -25.65
C VAL A 524 -90.14 -48.53 -24.19
N SER A 525 -89.83 -49.42 -23.25
CA SER A 525 -89.68 -49.10 -21.83
C SER A 525 -88.30 -48.53 -21.48
N PHE A 526 -87.40 -48.32 -22.44
CA PHE A 526 -86.02 -47.81 -22.26
C PHE A 526 -85.14 -48.68 -21.34
N LYS A 527 -85.45 -49.97 -21.25
CA LYS A 527 -84.67 -51.00 -20.53
C LYS A 527 -83.67 -51.65 -21.49
N PHE A 528 -82.74 -50.84 -22.01
CA PHE A 528 -81.85 -51.24 -23.10
C PHE A 528 -80.84 -52.31 -22.67
N LYS A 529 -80.47 -52.38 -21.39
CA LYS A 529 -79.57 -53.45 -20.94
C LYS A 529 -80.28 -54.81 -20.99
N GLU A 530 -81.49 -54.87 -20.46
CA GLU A 530 -82.32 -56.07 -20.41
C GLU A 530 -82.71 -56.52 -21.82
N ALA A 531 -83.09 -55.57 -22.70
CA ALA A 531 -83.33 -55.84 -24.11
C ALA A 531 -82.07 -56.36 -24.82
N PHE A 532 -80.88 -55.82 -24.54
CA PHE A 532 -79.62 -56.31 -25.10
C PHE A 532 -79.31 -57.74 -24.63
N GLU A 533 -79.44 -58.02 -23.33
CA GLU A 533 -79.15 -59.34 -22.76
C GLU A 533 -80.07 -60.42 -23.35
N LEU A 534 -81.37 -60.11 -23.52
CA LEU A 534 -82.34 -60.97 -24.18
C LEU A 534 -82.01 -61.18 -25.67
N LEU A 535 -81.71 -60.11 -26.40
CA LEU A 535 -81.34 -60.14 -27.82
C LEU A 535 -80.04 -60.94 -28.05
N ALA A 536 -79.04 -60.75 -27.20
CA ALA A 536 -77.78 -61.48 -27.26
C ALA A 536 -77.93 -62.96 -26.89
N ALA A 537 -78.78 -63.28 -25.90
CA ALA A 537 -79.10 -64.66 -25.53
C ALA A 537 -79.85 -65.38 -26.66
N ALA A 538 -80.82 -64.72 -27.30
CA ALA A 538 -81.53 -65.27 -28.44
C ALA A 538 -80.60 -65.53 -29.66
N ILE A 539 -79.58 -64.70 -29.88
CA ILE A 539 -78.57 -64.93 -30.92
C ILE A 539 -77.59 -66.06 -30.53
N LYS A 540 -77.27 -66.21 -29.23
CA LYS A 540 -76.35 -67.24 -28.71
C LYS A 540 -77.00 -68.61 -28.44
N GLY A 541 -78.32 -68.68 -28.27
CA GLY A 541 -79.10 -69.89 -27.95
C GLY A 541 -79.22 -70.88 -29.12
N LYS A 542 -78.23 -70.90 -30.02
CA LYS A 542 -78.01 -71.92 -31.04
C LYS A 542 -76.72 -72.66 -30.77
#